data_AF-A0A934BGP8-F1
#
_entry.id   AF-A0A934BGP8-F1
#
_cell.length_a   1.000
_cell.length_b   1.000
_cell.length_c   1.000
_cell.angle_alpha   90.00
_cell.angle_beta   90.00
_cell.angle_gamma   90.00
#
_symmetry.space_group_name_H-M   'P 1'
#
loop_
_entity.id
_entity.type
_entity.pdbx_description
1 polymer ?
#
loop_
_entity_poly.entity_id
_entity_poly.type
_entity_poly.pdbx_seq_one_letter_code
_entity_poly.pdbx_strand_id
1 'polypeptide(L)'
;MKSKFLLLIIILPIFIYLYLLNPESVKVYFVKDKGILLPVIILSFIFFILGMLLSAVVIVLSDVKNIINDWKDRRLIKRASIAHNLYLEGVENILNGNMHKAMVLLNNSLAKDPGHTDTYIKISETYLMDNRLNEAEDILKKGLLANSLNSEILLKLVECYLTLDKRDTAYNLLGDYLKKEPKGLHAMKILRDMRIDAGCPFSAGIPNCICTKKWYRQV
;
A
#
# COMPACT_ATOMS: atom_id res chain seq x y z
N MET A 1 16.01 10.05 -29.13
CA MET A 1 16.52 9.20 -30.24
C MET A 1 17.52 9.91 -31.15
N LYS A 2 17.29 11.16 -31.59
CA LYS A 2 18.17 11.85 -32.56
C LYS A 2 19.62 12.10 -32.07
N SER A 3 19.87 12.36 -30.78
CA SER A 3 21.24 12.66 -30.30
C SER A 3 22.17 11.45 -30.20
N LYS A 4 21.64 10.24 -30.01
CA LYS A 4 22.46 9.01 -29.87
C LYS A 4 23.00 8.51 -31.22
N PHE A 5 22.27 8.73 -32.31
CA PHE A 5 22.74 8.40 -33.67
C PHE A 5 23.89 9.32 -34.14
N LEU A 6 23.92 10.57 -33.65
CA LEU A 6 24.92 11.56 -34.05
C LEU A 6 26.32 11.21 -33.54
N LEU A 7 26.42 10.55 -32.38
CA LEU A 7 27.68 10.06 -31.82
C LEU A 7 28.32 8.96 -32.69
N LEU A 8 27.49 8.08 -33.28
CA LEU A 8 27.97 6.96 -34.10
C LEU A 8 28.62 7.45 -35.40
N ILE A 9 28.10 8.55 -35.96
CA ILE A 9 28.63 9.21 -37.17
C ILE A 9 30.00 9.85 -36.92
N ILE A 10 30.26 10.31 -35.69
CA ILE A 10 31.53 10.97 -35.31
C ILE A 10 32.60 9.94 -34.92
N ILE A 11 32.21 8.84 -34.29
CA ILE A 11 33.14 7.81 -33.79
C ILE A 11 33.77 7.02 -34.95
N LEU A 12 33.01 6.72 -36.01
CA LEU A 12 33.46 5.84 -37.09
C LEU A 12 34.66 6.41 -37.91
N PRO A 13 34.67 7.71 -38.31
CA PRO A 13 35.84 8.33 -38.96
C PRO A 13 37.08 8.36 -38.06
N ILE A 14 36.92 8.54 -36.75
CA ILE A 14 38.04 8.55 -35.79
C ILE A 14 38.73 7.18 -35.77
N PHE A 15 37.95 6.09 -35.75
CA PHE A 15 38.51 4.74 -35.80
C PHE A 15 39.24 4.46 -37.13
N ILE A 16 38.70 4.92 -38.26
CA ILE A 16 39.35 4.80 -39.57
C ILE A 16 40.66 5.60 -39.59
N TYR A 17 40.65 6.82 -39.08
CA TYR A 17 41.85 7.67 -39.01
C TYR A 17 42.94 7.05 -38.14
N LEU A 18 42.58 6.53 -36.95
CA LEU A 18 43.51 5.84 -36.07
C LEU A 18 44.07 4.57 -36.74
N TYR A 19 43.26 3.86 -37.53
CA TYR A 19 43.69 2.65 -38.26
C TYR A 19 44.78 2.95 -39.28
N LEU A 20 44.64 4.08 -39.99
CA LEU A 20 45.64 4.53 -40.94
C LEU A 20 46.95 4.92 -40.27
N LEU A 21 46.90 5.48 -39.05
CA LEU A 21 48.10 5.90 -38.31
C LEU A 21 48.82 4.74 -37.61
N ASN A 22 48.10 3.71 -37.20
CA ASN A 22 48.66 2.59 -36.43
C ASN A 22 48.30 1.24 -37.07
N PRO A 23 49.01 0.82 -38.12
CA PRO A 23 48.82 -0.48 -38.77
C PRO A 23 49.41 -1.66 -37.97
N GLU A 24 50.08 -1.39 -36.84
CA GLU A 24 50.70 -2.42 -36.02
C GLU A 24 49.68 -3.44 -35.50
N SER A 25 50.07 -4.71 -35.66
CA SER A 25 49.24 -5.86 -35.29
C SER A 25 49.85 -6.58 -34.11
N VAL A 26 49.00 -6.98 -33.17
CA VAL A 26 49.38 -7.78 -32.01
C VAL A 26 48.97 -9.22 -32.27
N LYS A 27 49.84 -10.16 -31.89
CA LYS A 27 49.56 -11.59 -32.00
C LYS A 27 48.72 -12.04 -30.80
N VAL A 28 47.44 -12.29 -31.04
CA VAL A 28 46.49 -12.74 -30.02
C VAL A 28 46.38 -14.26 -30.11
N TYR A 29 46.73 -14.96 -29.02
CA TYR A 29 46.65 -16.41 -28.93
C TYR A 29 45.30 -16.83 -28.33
N PHE A 30 44.40 -17.37 -29.16
CA PHE A 30 43.15 -17.97 -28.68
C PHE A 30 43.31 -19.46 -28.33
N VAL A 31 44.26 -20.14 -28.98
CA VAL A 31 44.65 -21.53 -28.73
C VAL A 31 46.17 -21.60 -28.70
N LYS A 32 46.73 -22.50 -27.89
CA LYS A 32 48.16 -22.59 -27.51
C LYS A 32 49.15 -22.42 -28.68
N ASP A 33 48.78 -22.85 -29.89
CA ASP A 33 49.66 -22.83 -31.07
C ASP A 33 49.08 -22.09 -32.29
N LYS A 34 47.95 -21.38 -32.15
CA LYS A 34 47.33 -20.60 -33.24
C LYS A 34 47.12 -19.15 -32.78
N GLY A 35 48.11 -18.31 -33.06
CA GLY A 35 48.04 -16.87 -32.86
C GLY A 35 47.58 -16.16 -34.12
N ILE A 36 46.55 -15.31 -33.99
CA ILE A 36 46.06 -14.46 -35.08
C ILE A 36 46.68 -13.08 -34.91
N LEU A 37 47.19 -12.50 -36.00
CA LEU A 37 47.67 -11.12 -36.02
C LEU A 37 46.48 -10.19 -36.20
N LEU A 38 46.18 -9.42 -35.16
CA LEU A 38 45.06 -8.48 -35.14
C LEU A 38 45.58 -7.06 -34.91
N PRO A 39 45.24 -6.09 -35.76
CA PRO A 39 45.45 -4.68 -35.46
C PRO A 39 44.84 -4.31 -34.11
N VAL A 40 45.58 -3.56 -33.29
CA VAL A 40 45.14 -3.13 -31.95
C VAL A 40 43.78 -2.43 -32.01
N ILE A 41 43.51 -1.73 -33.10
CA ILE A 41 42.30 -0.94 -33.29
C ILE A 41 41.06 -1.81 -33.47
N ILE A 42 41.19 -2.96 -34.14
CA ILE A 42 40.08 -3.92 -34.26
C ILE A 42 39.75 -4.49 -32.88
N LEU A 43 40.77 -4.79 -32.06
CA LEU A 43 40.57 -5.25 -30.69
C LEU A 43 39.85 -4.20 -29.83
N SER A 44 40.30 -2.95 -29.87
CA SER A 44 39.64 -1.83 -29.17
C SER A 44 38.20 -1.61 -29.62
N PHE A 45 37.92 -1.77 -30.92
CA PHE A 45 36.58 -1.65 -31.47
C PHE A 45 35.64 -2.75 -30.98
N ILE A 46 36.13 -3.99 -30.86
CA ILE A 46 35.37 -5.11 -30.27
C ILE A 46 34.99 -4.80 -28.81
N PHE A 47 35.93 -4.32 -27.99
CA PHE A 47 35.64 -3.94 -26.60
C PHE A 47 34.65 -2.79 -26.49
N PHE A 48 34.74 -1.80 -27.38
CA PHE A 48 33.78 -0.70 -27.45
C PHE A 48 32.35 -1.20 -27.78
N ILE A 49 32.21 -2.08 -28.77
CA ILE A 49 30.91 -2.70 -29.11
C ILE A 49 30.37 -3.52 -27.95
N LEU A 50 31.23 -4.33 -27.29
CA LEU A 50 30.83 -5.12 -26.13
C LEU A 50 30.32 -4.25 -24.98
N GLY A 51 31.01 -3.13 -24.68
CA GLY A 51 30.56 -2.18 -23.66
C GLY A 51 29.23 -1.51 -24.03
N MET A 52 29.04 -1.13 -25.30
CA MET A 52 27.79 -0.58 -25.78
C MET A 52 26.64 -1.59 -25.66
N LEU A 53 26.88 -2.84 -26.04
CA LEU A 53 25.89 -3.91 -25.95
C LEU A 53 25.50 -4.19 -24.49
N LEU A 54 26.48 -4.24 -23.59
CA LEU A 54 26.24 -4.39 -22.15
C LEU A 54 25.40 -3.22 -21.60
N SER A 55 25.73 -1.98 -21.96
CA SER A 55 24.97 -0.80 -21.55
C SER A 55 23.53 -0.82 -22.07
N ALA A 56 23.32 -1.28 -23.31
CA ALA A 56 22.00 -1.41 -23.90
C ALA A 56 21.16 -2.45 -23.15
N VAL A 57 21.77 -3.59 -22.78
CA VAL A 57 21.12 -4.61 -21.95
C VAL A 57 20.71 -4.04 -20.59
N VAL A 58 21.61 -3.32 -19.90
CA VAL A 58 21.30 -2.69 -18.60
C VAL A 58 20.13 -1.72 -18.70
N ILE A 59 20.10 -0.88 -19.75
CA ILE A 59 19.00 0.06 -19.99
C ILE A 59 17.67 -0.69 -20.17
N VAL A 60 17.64 -1.70 -21.04
CA VAL A 60 16.43 -2.50 -21.29
C VAL A 60 15.94 -3.17 -20.00
N LEU A 61 16.84 -3.75 -19.20
CA LEU A 61 16.47 -4.36 -17.93
C LEU A 61 15.89 -3.33 -16.94
N SER A 62 16.46 -2.13 -16.89
CA SER A 62 15.94 -1.05 -16.05
C SER A 62 14.57 -0.55 -16.51
N ASP A 63 14.36 -0.40 -17.82
CA ASP A 63 13.08 0.02 -18.39
C ASP A 63 12.00 -1.04 -18.15
N VAL A 64 12.31 -2.32 -18.37
CA VAL A 64 11.39 -3.43 -18.06
C VAL A 64 11.00 -3.41 -16.58
N LYS A 65 11.95 -3.23 -15.67
CA LYS A 65 11.66 -3.13 -14.23
C LYS A 65 10.73 -1.96 -13.91
N ASN A 66 10.99 -0.78 -14.47
CA ASN A 66 10.17 0.41 -14.25
C ASN A 66 8.75 0.22 -14.79
N ILE A 67 8.61 -0.36 -16.00
CA ILE A 67 7.31 -0.67 -16.60
C ILE A 67 6.50 -1.65 -15.74
N ILE A 68 7.15 -2.67 -15.17
CA ILE A 68 6.51 -3.65 -14.29
C ILE A 68 5.99 -2.98 -13.01
N ASN A 69 6.80 -2.14 -12.38
CA ASN A 69 6.40 -1.40 -11.18
C ASN A 69 5.22 -0.47 -11.48
N ASP A 70 5.30 0.32 -12.56
CA ASP A 70 4.22 1.21 -12.96
C ASP A 70 2.93 0.43 -13.28
N TRP A 71 3.05 -0.74 -13.90
CA TRP A 71 1.88 -1.58 -14.19
C TRP A 71 1.23 -2.10 -12.91
N LYS A 72 2.03 -2.50 -11.92
CA LYS A 72 1.55 -2.92 -10.60
C LYS A 72 0.80 -1.78 -9.91
N ASP A 73 1.36 -0.57 -9.91
CA ASP A 73 0.75 0.60 -9.26
C ASP A 73 -0.55 1.03 -9.97
N ARG A 74 -0.54 1.09 -11.30
CA ARG A 74 -1.75 1.34 -12.10
C ARG A 74 -2.85 0.31 -11.82
N ARG A 75 -2.48 -0.97 -11.65
CA ARG A 75 -3.44 -2.03 -11.32
C ARG A 75 -4.05 -1.84 -9.94
N LEU A 76 -3.26 -1.44 -8.95
CA LEU A 76 -3.73 -1.17 -7.58
C LEU A 76 -4.67 0.05 -7.56
N ILE A 77 -4.27 1.17 -8.18
CA ILE A 77 -5.09 2.39 -8.27
C ILE A 77 -6.41 2.10 -9.00
N LYS A 78 -6.37 1.36 -10.11
CA LYS A 78 -7.58 0.98 -10.84
C LYS A 78 -8.50 0.09 -10.01
N ARG A 79 -7.95 -0.86 -9.24
CA ARG A 79 -8.74 -1.71 -8.33
C ARG A 79 -9.41 -0.90 -7.22
N ALA A 80 -8.68 0.01 -6.59
CA ALA A 80 -9.21 0.91 -5.56
C ALA A 80 -10.31 1.82 -6.15
N SER A 81 -10.10 2.38 -7.34
CA SER A 81 -11.13 3.18 -8.04
C SER A 81 -12.39 2.37 -8.38
N ILE A 82 -12.24 1.14 -8.87
CA ILE A 82 -13.40 0.27 -9.14
C ILE A 82 -14.11 -0.09 -7.83
N ALA A 83 -13.37 -0.36 -6.75
CA ALA A 83 -13.96 -0.63 -5.44
C ALA A 83 -14.75 0.57 -4.92
N HIS A 84 -14.21 1.78 -5.07
CA HIS A 84 -14.88 3.01 -4.69
C HIS A 84 -16.15 3.26 -5.50
N ASN A 85 -16.13 3.04 -6.83
CA ASN A 85 -17.33 3.17 -7.65
C ASN A 85 -18.42 2.16 -7.26
N LEU A 86 -18.05 0.90 -7.03
CA LEU A 86 -18.98 -0.12 -6.52
C LEU A 86 -19.56 0.26 -5.16
N TYR A 87 -18.77 0.91 -4.31
CA TYR A 87 -19.24 1.46 -3.04
C TYR A 87 -20.30 2.55 -3.25
N LEU A 88 -20.03 3.52 -4.14
CA LEU A 88 -20.97 4.60 -4.45
C LEU A 88 -22.30 4.04 -5.02
N GLU A 89 -22.23 3.11 -5.97
CA GLU A 89 -23.42 2.44 -6.50
C GLU A 89 -24.15 1.65 -5.40
N GLY A 90 -23.42 1.00 -4.49
CA GLY A 90 -23.99 0.31 -3.33
C GLY A 90 -24.78 1.27 -2.42
N VAL A 91 -24.18 2.40 -2.06
CA VAL A 91 -24.83 3.45 -1.27
C VAL A 91 -26.06 4.00 -1.97
N GLU A 92 -25.99 4.26 -3.27
CA GLU A 92 -27.16 4.70 -4.05
C GLU A 92 -28.31 3.68 -3.98
N ASN A 93 -28.01 2.38 -4.06
CA ASN A 93 -29.02 1.34 -3.93
C ASN A 93 -29.62 1.26 -2.51
N ILE A 94 -28.86 1.57 -1.46
CA ILE A 94 -29.41 1.73 -0.09
C ILE A 94 -30.45 2.85 -0.08
N LEU A 95 -30.11 4.01 -0.66
CA LEU A 95 -31.01 5.17 -0.73
C LEU A 95 -32.28 4.88 -1.52
N ASN A 96 -32.16 4.06 -2.57
CA ASN A 96 -33.28 3.61 -3.41
C ASN A 96 -34.08 2.44 -2.79
N GLY A 97 -33.74 1.98 -1.58
CA GLY A 97 -34.41 0.87 -0.88
C GLY A 97 -34.05 -0.53 -1.39
N ASN A 98 -33.14 -0.65 -2.35
CA ASN A 98 -32.71 -1.92 -2.95
C ASN A 98 -31.59 -2.58 -2.12
N MET A 99 -31.89 -2.98 -0.88
CA MET A 99 -30.89 -3.47 0.08
C MET A 99 -30.13 -4.72 -0.38
N HIS A 100 -30.80 -5.67 -1.04
CA HIS A 100 -30.15 -6.88 -1.54
C HIS A 100 -29.05 -6.55 -2.57
N LYS A 101 -29.37 -5.68 -3.54
CA LYS A 101 -28.42 -5.25 -4.57
C LYS A 101 -27.28 -4.41 -3.98
N ALA A 102 -27.59 -3.53 -3.02
CA ALA A 102 -26.60 -2.76 -2.30
C ALA A 102 -25.55 -3.66 -1.63
N MET A 103 -25.98 -4.68 -0.90
CA MET A 103 -25.07 -5.61 -0.21
C MET A 103 -24.19 -6.40 -1.17
N VAL A 104 -24.72 -6.78 -2.34
CA VAL A 104 -23.91 -7.41 -3.40
C VAL A 104 -22.83 -6.46 -3.93
N LEU A 105 -23.19 -5.20 -4.20
CA LEU A 105 -22.25 -4.18 -4.70
C LEU A 105 -21.17 -3.85 -3.67
N LEU A 106 -21.54 -3.71 -2.39
CA LEU A 106 -20.59 -3.45 -1.30
C LEU A 106 -19.65 -4.64 -1.08
N ASN A 107 -20.13 -5.89 -1.14
CA ASN A 107 -19.24 -7.05 -1.08
C ASN A 107 -18.30 -7.14 -2.30
N ASN A 108 -18.78 -6.77 -3.49
CA ASN A 108 -17.95 -6.68 -4.68
C ASN A 108 -16.87 -5.59 -4.55
N SER A 109 -17.19 -4.47 -3.88
CA SER A 109 -16.23 -3.41 -3.54
C SER A 109 -15.08 -3.98 -2.70
N LEU A 110 -15.38 -4.70 -1.61
CA LEU A 110 -14.36 -5.37 -0.77
C LEU A 110 -13.57 -6.44 -1.53
N ALA A 111 -14.17 -7.13 -2.50
CA ALA A 111 -13.45 -8.09 -3.35
C ALA A 111 -12.44 -7.40 -4.30
N LYS A 112 -12.65 -6.13 -4.66
CA LYS A 112 -11.72 -5.34 -5.48
C LYS A 112 -10.64 -4.68 -4.64
N ASP A 113 -11.02 -4.13 -3.50
CA ASP A 113 -10.13 -3.54 -2.52
C ASP A 113 -10.53 -3.98 -1.09
N PRO A 114 -9.86 -5.02 -0.55
CA PRO A 114 -10.12 -5.50 0.80
C PRO A 114 -9.82 -4.47 1.90
N GLY A 115 -9.13 -3.38 1.59
CA GLY A 115 -8.83 -2.28 2.50
C GLY A 115 -9.76 -1.07 2.37
N HIS A 116 -10.85 -1.15 1.58
CA HIS A 116 -11.76 -0.02 1.42
C HIS A 116 -12.59 0.23 2.69
N THR A 117 -12.19 1.23 3.47
CA THR A 117 -12.71 1.51 4.82
C THR A 117 -14.20 1.83 4.82
N ASP A 118 -14.62 2.74 3.95
CA ASP A 118 -16.00 3.23 3.89
C ASP A 118 -16.99 2.08 3.63
N THR A 119 -16.56 1.05 2.89
CA THR A 119 -17.40 -0.11 2.61
C THR A 119 -17.66 -0.95 3.87
N TYR A 120 -16.65 -1.19 4.71
CA TYR A 120 -16.86 -1.88 5.99
C TYR A 120 -17.80 -1.11 6.91
N ILE A 121 -17.60 0.21 7.01
CA ILE A 121 -18.44 1.09 7.82
C ILE A 121 -19.87 1.04 7.29
N LYS A 122 -20.07 1.21 5.98
CA LYS A 122 -21.41 1.21 5.40
C LYS A 122 -22.14 -0.10 5.57
N ILE A 123 -21.48 -1.24 5.34
CA ILE A 123 -22.09 -2.56 5.58
C ILE A 123 -22.47 -2.70 7.06
N SER A 124 -21.60 -2.26 7.97
CA SER A 124 -21.89 -2.32 9.41
C SER A 124 -23.09 -1.45 9.80
N GLU A 125 -23.20 -0.24 9.25
CA GLU A 125 -24.34 0.66 9.47
C GLU A 125 -25.63 0.03 8.95
N THR A 126 -25.59 -0.61 7.78
CA THR A 126 -26.74 -1.36 7.25
C THR A 126 -27.16 -2.49 8.19
N TYR A 127 -26.21 -3.27 8.72
CA TYR A 127 -26.54 -4.31 9.70
C TYR A 127 -27.05 -3.74 11.03
N LEU A 128 -26.52 -2.61 11.50
CA LEU A 128 -27.04 -1.94 12.69
C LEU A 128 -28.48 -1.45 12.49
N MET A 129 -28.80 -0.89 11.31
CA MET A 129 -30.17 -0.49 10.95
C MET A 129 -31.14 -1.68 10.91
N ASP A 130 -30.67 -2.84 10.43
CA ASP A 130 -31.43 -4.10 10.41
C ASP A 130 -31.48 -4.80 11.78
N ASN A 131 -30.97 -4.18 12.86
CA ASN A 131 -30.85 -4.76 14.20
C ASN A 131 -30.00 -6.06 14.27
N ARG A 132 -29.12 -6.26 13.29
CA ARG A 132 -28.20 -7.40 13.17
C ARG A 132 -26.84 -7.06 13.79
N LEU A 133 -26.85 -6.76 15.09
CA LEU A 133 -25.70 -6.20 15.81
C LEU A 133 -24.45 -7.10 15.78
N ASN A 134 -24.61 -8.43 15.87
CA ASN A 134 -23.48 -9.37 15.81
C ASN A 134 -22.78 -9.36 14.44
N GLU A 135 -23.53 -9.19 13.36
CA GLU A 135 -22.96 -9.16 12.01
C GLU A 135 -22.26 -7.83 11.73
N ALA A 136 -22.77 -6.74 12.31
CA ALA A 136 -22.09 -5.45 12.33
C ALA A 136 -20.74 -5.52 13.07
N GLU A 137 -20.70 -6.19 14.22
CA GLU A 137 -19.45 -6.43 14.96
C GLU A 137 -18.44 -7.22 14.12
N ASP A 138 -18.88 -8.32 13.50
CA ASP A 138 -18.01 -9.19 12.71
C ASP A 138 -17.43 -8.49 11.49
N ILE A 139 -18.23 -7.68 10.77
CA ILE A 139 -17.74 -6.96 9.59
C ILE A 139 -16.75 -5.85 9.98
N LEU A 140 -16.98 -5.15 11.09
CA LEU A 140 -16.06 -4.13 11.60
C LEU A 140 -14.75 -4.74 12.09
N LYS A 141 -14.79 -5.91 12.74
CA LYS A 141 -13.57 -6.67 13.08
C LYS A 141 -12.77 -7.07 11.84
N LYS A 142 -13.43 -7.53 10.77
CA LYS A 142 -12.77 -7.82 9.48
C LYS A 142 -12.13 -6.56 8.89
N GLY A 143 -12.82 -5.43 8.93
CA GLY A 143 -12.27 -4.14 8.50
C GLY A 143 -11.03 -3.72 9.28
N LEU A 144 -11.03 -3.94 10.60
CA LEU A 144 -9.89 -3.65 11.46
C LEU A 144 -8.72 -4.62 11.21
N LEU A 145 -8.97 -5.88 10.85
CA LEU A 145 -7.91 -6.80 10.42
C LEU A 145 -7.29 -6.38 9.09
N ALA A 146 -8.10 -5.85 8.16
CA ALA A 146 -7.61 -5.33 6.88
C ALA A 146 -6.79 -4.04 7.07
N ASN A 147 -7.25 -3.13 7.93
CA ASN A 147 -6.58 -1.87 8.26
C ASN A 147 -6.53 -1.63 9.77
N SER A 148 -5.50 -2.18 10.42
CA SER A 148 -5.37 -2.23 11.89
C SER A 148 -5.15 -0.89 12.60
N LEU A 149 -4.89 0.18 11.84
CA LEU A 149 -4.68 1.53 12.34
C LEU A 149 -5.77 2.51 11.88
N ASN A 150 -6.83 2.03 11.23
CA ASN A 150 -7.91 2.93 10.83
C ASN A 150 -8.75 3.33 12.06
N SER A 151 -8.63 4.60 12.45
CA SER A 151 -9.33 5.18 13.59
C SER A 151 -10.84 5.16 13.43
N GLU A 152 -11.34 5.32 12.20
CA GLU A 152 -12.77 5.39 11.91
C GLU A 152 -13.46 4.04 12.11
N ILE A 153 -12.89 2.96 11.56
CA ILE A 153 -13.40 1.59 11.78
C ILE A 153 -13.37 1.24 13.26
N LEU A 154 -12.28 1.60 13.95
CA LEU A 154 -12.14 1.33 15.38
C LEU A 154 -13.23 2.04 16.19
N LEU A 155 -13.49 3.32 15.91
CA LEU A 155 -14.51 4.10 16.60
C LEU A 155 -15.91 3.56 16.30
N LYS A 156 -16.18 3.15 15.07
CA LYS A 156 -17.44 2.46 14.71
C LYS A 156 -17.61 1.12 15.43
N LEU A 157 -16.53 0.36 15.60
CA LEU A 157 -16.57 -0.89 16.37
C LEU A 157 -16.85 -0.63 17.85
N VAL A 158 -16.31 0.45 18.42
CA VAL A 158 -16.64 0.87 19.78
C VAL A 158 -18.11 1.23 19.89
N GLU A 159 -18.63 2.06 18.99
CA GLU A 159 -20.06 2.41 18.96
C GLU A 159 -20.93 1.14 18.92
N CYS A 160 -20.57 0.18 18.05
CA CYS A 160 -21.24 -1.12 17.97
C CYS A 160 -21.17 -1.92 19.29
N TYR A 161 -20.01 -1.95 19.96
CA TYR A 161 -19.88 -2.59 21.28
C TYR A 161 -20.73 -1.93 22.35
N LEU A 162 -20.85 -0.60 22.34
CA LEU A 162 -21.72 0.13 23.27
C LEU A 162 -23.19 -0.21 23.02
N THR A 163 -23.61 -0.35 21.76
CA THR A 163 -24.97 -0.81 21.41
C THR A 163 -25.22 -2.26 21.84
N LEU A 164 -24.19 -3.11 21.83
CA LEU A 164 -24.24 -4.49 22.31
C LEU A 164 -24.11 -4.65 23.83
N ASP A 165 -24.06 -3.55 24.58
CA ASP A 165 -23.78 -3.49 26.03
C ASP A 165 -22.44 -4.15 26.44
N LYS A 166 -21.52 -4.31 25.50
CA LYS A 166 -20.16 -4.81 25.74
C LYS A 166 -19.23 -3.66 26.16
N ARG A 167 -19.58 -2.95 27.24
CA ARG A 167 -18.87 -1.74 27.70
C ARG A 167 -17.40 -2.01 28.06
N ASP A 168 -17.09 -3.15 28.66
CA ASP A 168 -15.70 -3.50 29.02
C ASP A 168 -14.80 -3.68 27.80
N THR A 169 -15.31 -4.29 26.72
CA THR A 169 -14.53 -4.48 25.49
C THR A 169 -14.33 -3.16 24.76
N ALA A 170 -15.37 -2.32 24.71
CA ALA A 170 -15.28 -0.94 24.20
C ALA A 170 -14.20 -0.13 24.93
N TYR A 171 -14.19 -0.20 26.27
CA TYR A 171 -13.22 0.51 27.11
C TYR A 171 -11.77 0.07 26.82
N ASN A 172 -11.53 -1.24 26.78
CA ASN A 172 -10.20 -1.79 26.52
C ASN A 172 -9.71 -1.41 25.11
N LEU A 173 -10.56 -1.55 24.10
CA LEU A 173 -10.24 -1.20 22.71
C LEU A 173 -9.86 0.28 22.57
N LEU A 174 -10.60 1.18 23.22
CA LEU A 174 -10.28 2.61 23.25
C LEU A 174 -8.97 2.92 23.97
N GLY A 175 -8.72 2.24 25.09
CA GLY A 175 -7.48 2.38 25.85
C GLY A 175 -6.27 1.99 25.01
N ASP A 176 -6.35 0.87 24.30
CA ASP A 176 -5.27 0.41 23.43
C ASP A 176 -5.08 1.29 22.20
N TYR A 177 -6.16 1.85 21.65
CA TYR A 177 -6.08 2.86 20.59
C TYR A 177 -5.39 4.14 21.07
N LEU A 178 -5.79 4.69 22.22
CA LEU A 178 -5.23 5.94 22.75
C LEU A 178 -3.78 5.82 23.23
N LYS A 179 -3.30 4.62 23.56
CA LYS A 179 -1.86 4.37 23.78
C LYS A 179 -1.04 4.61 22.50
N LYS A 180 -1.61 4.28 21.33
CA LYS A 180 -0.97 4.45 20.02
C LYS A 180 -1.19 5.86 19.46
N GLU A 181 -2.40 6.39 19.65
CA GLU A 181 -2.83 7.69 19.15
C GLU A 181 -3.30 8.62 20.30
N PRO A 182 -2.37 9.19 21.09
CA PRO A 182 -2.71 9.97 22.28
C PRO A 182 -3.39 11.32 21.98
N LYS A 183 -3.58 11.68 20.71
CA LYS A 183 -4.25 12.94 20.30
C LYS A 183 -5.59 12.70 19.60
N GLY A 184 -6.11 11.47 19.63
CA GLY A 184 -7.39 11.11 19.03
C GLY A 184 -8.58 11.76 19.77
N LEU A 185 -8.98 12.97 19.35
CA LEU A 185 -10.03 13.75 19.99
C LEU A 185 -11.37 12.98 20.10
N HIS A 186 -11.79 12.30 19.04
CA HIS A 186 -13.07 11.56 19.05
C HIS A 186 -13.04 10.40 20.06
N ALA A 187 -11.96 9.62 20.08
CA ALA A 187 -11.75 8.58 21.07
C ALA A 187 -11.75 9.14 22.50
N MET A 188 -11.06 10.25 22.76
CA MET A 188 -11.08 10.87 24.09
C MET A 188 -12.47 11.29 24.55
N LYS A 189 -13.30 11.83 23.63
CA LYS A 189 -14.69 12.19 23.93
C LYS A 189 -15.51 10.96 24.32
N ILE A 190 -15.44 9.89 23.52
CA ILE A 190 -16.16 8.63 23.84
C ILE A 190 -15.68 8.06 25.18
N LEU A 191 -14.37 8.04 25.44
CA LEU A 191 -13.83 7.55 26.72
C LEU A 191 -14.32 8.40 27.90
N ARG A 192 -14.35 9.72 27.75
CA ARG A 192 -14.87 10.65 28.75
C ARG A 192 -16.33 10.35 29.04
N ASP A 193 -17.16 10.23 28.00
CA ASP A 193 -18.59 10.02 28.12
C ASP A 193 -18.87 8.67 28.80
N MET A 194 -18.17 7.60 28.40
CA MET A 194 -18.22 6.29 29.08
C MET A 194 -17.87 6.36 30.57
N ARG A 195 -16.90 7.19 30.95
CA ARG A 195 -16.48 7.36 32.36
C ARG A 195 -17.51 8.14 33.18
N ILE A 196 -18.12 9.16 32.58
CA ILE A 196 -19.20 9.92 33.21
C ILE A 196 -20.39 9.01 33.46
N ASP A 197 -20.81 8.23 32.46
CA ASP A 197 -21.89 7.25 32.58
C ASP A 197 -21.62 6.19 33.67
N ALA A 198 -20.35 5.78 33.82
CA ALA A 198 -19.94 4.84 34.85
C ALA A 198 -19.86 5.46 36.27
N GLY A 199 -20.20 6.75 36.44
CA GLY A 199 -20.11 7.44 37.72
C GLY A 199 -18.68 7.76 38.17
N CYS A 200 -17.72 7.75 37.24
CA CYS A 200 -16.31 8.10 37.47
C CYS A 200 -15.98 9.43 36.77
N PRO A 201 -16.49 10.59 37.24
CA PRO A 201 -16.11 11.87 36.67
C PRO A 201 -14.60 12.10 36.86
N PHE A 202 -14.03 12.87 35.94
CA PHE A 202 -12.60 13.13 35.67
C PHE A 202 -11.69 13.48 36.87
N SER A 203 -12.18 13.52 38.10
CA SER A 203 -11.33 13.63 39.28
C SER A 203 -10.55 12.33 39.50
N ALA A 204 -9.29 12.36 39.06
CA ALA A 204 -8.26 11.45 39.52
C ALA A 204 -8.20 11.49 41.06
N GLY A 205 -8.94 10.60 41.73
CA GLY A 205 -9.01 10.62 43.20
C GLY A 205 -10.17 9.88 43.88
N ILE A 206 -11.01 9.11 43.16
CA ILE A 206 -12.03 8.27 43.83
C ILE A 206 -11.48 6.84 43.98
N PRO A 207 -11.07 6.42 45.19
CA PRO A 207 -10.42 5.11 45.43
C PRO A 207 -11.34 3.89 45.24
N ASN A 208 -12.64 4.11 45.05
CA ASN A 208 -13.64 3.05 44.86
C ASN A 208 -14.27 2.97 43.46
N CYS A 209 -13.78 3.72 42.46
CA CYS A 209 -14.24 3.54 41.09
C CYS A 209 -13.63 2.27 40.47
N ILE A 210 -14.46 1.40 39.91
CA ILE A 210 -14.04 0.15 39.24
C ILE A 210 -12.96 0.44 38.17
N CYS A 211 -13.04 1.62 37.54
CA CYS A 211 -12.09 2.11 36.53
C CYS A 211 -10.68 2.43 37.04
N THR A 212 -10.47 2.81 38.31
CA THR A 212 -9.14 3.20 38.83
C THR A 212 -8.28 2.02 39.26
N LYS A 213 -8.87 0.91 39.69
CA LYS A 213 -8.11 -0.28 40.15
C LYS A 213 -7.35 -1.01 39.03
N LYS A 214 -7.80 -0.92 37.78
CA LYS A 214 -7.19 -1.64 36.64
C LYS A 214 -6.14 -0.84 35.89
N TRP A 215 -6.33 0.48 35.75
CA TRP A 215 -5.45 1.32 34.92
C TRP A 215 -4.17 1.75 35.65
N TYR A 216 -4.24 2.06 36.95
CA TYR A 216 -3.07 2.52 37.72
C TYR A 216 -2.07 1.41 38.07
N ARG A 217 -2.39 0.14 37.78
CA ARG A 217 -1.47 -1.00 37.97
C ARG A 217 -0.69 -1.38 36.71
N GLN A 218 -0.95 -0.74 35.57
CA GLN A 218 -0.40 -1.13 34.27
C GLN A 218 0.30 0.01 33.50
N VAL A 219 0.54 1.15 34.16
CA VAL A 219 1.39 2.24 33.66
C VAL A 219 2.51 2.48 34.65
#